data_AF-A0A8C0HQU8-F1
#
_entry.id   AF-A0A8C0HQU8-F1
#
_cell.length_a   1.000
_cell.length_b   1.000
_cell.length_c   1.000
_cell.angle_alpha   90.00
_cell.angle_beta   90.00
_cell.angle_gamma   90.00
#
_symmetry.space_group_name_H-M   'P 1'
#
loop_
_entity.id
_entity.type
_entity.pdbx_description
1 polymer ?
#
loop_
_entity_poly.entity_id
_entity_poly.type
_entity_poly.pdbx_seq_one_letter_code
_entity_poly.pdbx_strand_id
1 'polypeptide(L)'
;GRPELTPTAIAAGKLLAQRLFGQSSELMDYDNVPTTVFTPLEYGCVGLSEEAAVQCYGSDNIEVYHAYYKPLEFTVAERDATQCYVKMVCLREREQRILGLHFIGPNAGEVIQGFALGIKCGATYPQLMKTVGIHPTCAEEITKLHITKRSGLDATVTGCG
;
A
#
# COMPACT_ATOMS: atom_id res chain seq x y z
N GLY A 1 -19.06 4.10 -5.74
CA GLY A 1 -19.44 5.05 -4.67
C GLY A 1 -18.23 5.84 -4.26
N ARG A 2 -18.38 6.97 -3.56
CA ARG A 2 -17.24 7.71 -2.97
C ARG A 2 -16.81 7.03 -1.66
N PRO A 3 -15.52 7.05 -1.27
CA PRO A 3 -15.09 6.51 0.02
C PRO A 3 -15.78 7.23 1.18
N GLU A 4 -16.36 6.46 2.10
CA GLU A 4 -17.02 6.98 3.32
C GLU A 4 -15.99 7.20 4.43
N LEU A 5 -15.09 8.17 4.25
CA LEU A 5 -13.97 8.44 5.17
C LEU A 5 -13.96 9.91 5.62
N THR A 6 -13.69 10.14 6.91
CA THR A 6 -13.63 11.49 7.52
C THR A 6 -12.68 12.44 6.78
N PRO A 7 -11.42 12.05 6.44
CA PRO A 7 -10.51 12.96 5.73
C PRO A 7 -11.02 13.33 4.34
N THR A 8 -11.66 12.40 3.63
CA THR A 8 -12.27 12.62 2.31
C THR A 8 -13.42 13.62 2.39
N ALA A 9 -14.28 13.51 3.41
CA ALA A 9 -15.38 14.45 3.62
C ALA A 9 -14.87 15.87 3.93
N ILE A 10 -13.85 16.01 4.78
CA ILE A 10 -13.23 17.29 5.12
C ILE A 10 -12.59 17.93 3.87
N ALA A 11 -11.81 17.17 3.10
CA ALA A 11 -11.15 17.66 1.89
C ALA A 11 -12.18 18.09 0.83
N ALA A 12 -13.21 17.28 0.59
CA ALA A 12 -14.28 17.60 -0.34
C ALA A 12 -15.03 18.88 0.06
N GLY A 13 -15.30 19.07 1.36
CA GLY A 13 -15.93 20.27 1.90
C GLY A 13 -15.08 21.53 1.72
N LYS A 14 -13.78 21.46 2.02
CA LYS A 14 -12.83 22.57 1.82
C LYS A 14 -12.73 22.98 0.35
N LEU A 15 -12.55 22.00 -0.55
CA LEU A 15 -12.47 22.25 -1.99
C LEU A 15 -13.80 22.82 -2.53
N LEU A 16 -14.95 22.36 -2.02
CA LEU A 16 -16.24 22.93 -2.37
C LEU A 16 -16.35 24.42 -1.97
N ALA A 17 -15.96 24.77 -0.74
CA ALA A 17 -15.97 26.15 -0.29
C ALA A 17 -15.05 27.04 -1.15
N GLN A 18 -13.87 26.55 -1.52
CA GLN A 18 -12.95 27.26 -2.42
C GLN A 18 -13.51 27.46 -3.83
N ARG A 19 -14.28 26.50 -4.35
CA ARG A 19 -14.97 26.67 -5.64
C ARG A 19 -16.10 27.69 -5.57
N LEU A 20 -16.88 27.66 -4.49
CA LEU A 20 -18.03 28.56 -4.32
C LEU A 20 -17.62 30.00 -4.00
N PHE A 21 -16.57 30.19 -3.20
CA PHE A 21 -16.23 31.51 -2.63
C PHE A 21 -14.80 31.97 -2.91
N GLY A 22 -13.92 31.10 -3.42
CA GLY A 22 -12.48 31.36 -3.58
C GLY A 22 -11.97 31.32 -5.03
N GLN A 23 -12.86 31.30 -6.03
CA GLN A 23 -12.52 31.22 -7.46
C GLN A 23 -11.63 30.02 -7.86
N SER A 24 -11.59 28.97 -7.04
CA SER A 24 -10.91 27.72 -7.41
C SER A 24 -11.74 26.91 -8.41
N SER A 25 -11.07 26.12 -9.24
CA SER A 25 -11.69 25.08 -10.08
C SER A 25 -11.31 23.66 -9.63
N GLU A 26 -10.51 23.53 -8.58
CA GLU A 26 -9.97 22.25 -8.13
C GLU A 26 -11.07 21.34 -7.60
N LEU A 27 -11.08 20.09 -8.09
CA LEU A 27 -12.01 19.04 -7.66
C LEU A 27 -11.33 18.09 -6.70
N MET A 28 -12.14 17.43 -5.88
CA MET A 28 -11.63 16.35 -5.03
C MET A 28 -11.22 15.19 -5.92
N ASP A 29 -9.95 14.80 -5.82
CA ASP A 29 -9.43 13.58 -6.38
C ASP A 29 -9.74 12.42 -5.44
N TYR A 30 -10.59 11.51 -5.90
CA TYR A 30 -11.03 10.33 -5.15
C TYR A 30 -10.20 9.08 -5.49
N ASP A 31 -9.26 9.19 -6.42
CA ASP A 31 -8.40 8.07 -6.80
C ASP A 31 -7.31 7.88 -5.74
N ASN A 32 -7.02 6.62 -5.43
CA ASN A 32 -5.96 6.21 -4.49
C ASN A 32 -6.05 6.91 -3.11
N VAL A 33 -7.26 7.12 -2.58
CA VAL A 33 -7.44 7.58 -1.20
C VAL A 33 -6.97 6.47 -0.25
N PRO A 34 -5.93 6.68 0.59
CA PRO A 34 -5.47 5.67 1.53
C PRO A 34 -6.53 5.41 2.60
N THR A 35 -6.65 4.15 3.02
CA THR A 35 -7.60 3.69 4.02
C THR A 35 -6.90 2.79 5.03
N THR A 36 -7.36 2.80 6.27
CA THR A 36 -6.89 1.87 7.31
C THR A 36 -8.04 1.39 8.16
N VAL A 37 -8.06 0.08 8.42
CA VAL A 37 -8.98 -0.58 9.33
C VAL A 37 -8.20 -0.94 10.60
N PHE A 38 -8.62 -0.37 11.73
CA PHE A 38 -7.94 -0.50 13.02
C PHE A 38 -8.40 -1.73 13.80
N THR A 39 -8.21 -2.91 13.22
CA THR A 39 -8.35 -4.20 13.91
C THR A 39 -7.17 -4.45 14.85
N PRO A 40 -7.22 -5.47 15.74
CA PRO A 40 -6.10 -5.78 16.64
C PRO A 40 -4.75 -5.97 15.93
N LEU A 41 -4.79 -6.48 14.69
CA LEU A 41 -3.73 -6.32 13.71
C LEU A 41 -4.25 -5.40 12.61
N GLU A 42 -3.67 -4.21 12.48
CA GLU A 42 -4.19 -3.20 11.57
C GLU A 42 -4.01 -3.62 10.11
N TYR A 43 -4.94 -3.16 9.26
CA TYR A 43 -4.84 -3.32 7.82
C TYR A 43 -4.93 -1.95 7.15
N GLY A 44 -3.86 -1.57 6.47
CA GLY A 44 -3.79 -0.36 5.66
C GLY A 44 -3.72 -0.70 4.17
N CYS A 45 -4.35 0.12 3.34
CA CYS A 45 -4.21 0.01 1.89
C CYS A 45 -4.35 1.34 1.17
N VAL A 46 -3.79 1.38 -0.04
CA VAL A 46 -3.98 2.46 -0.99
C VAL A 46 -4.01 1.89 -2.41
N GLY A 47 -4.86 2.45 -3.26
CA GLY A 47 -5.02 2.01 -4.65
C GLY A 47 -5.91 0.78 -4.81
N LEU A 48 -5.70 0.06 -5.92
CA LEU A 48 -6.55 -1.06 -6.31
C LEU A 48 -6.27 -2.31 -5.48
N SER A 49 -7.32 -3.03 -5.14
CA SER A 49 -7.17 -4.43 -4.75
C SER A 49 -6.69 -5.28 -5.92
N GLU A 50 -6.20 -6.48 -5.62
CA GLU A 50 -5.65 -7.40 -6.62
C GLU A 50 -6.72 -7.83 -7.62
N GLU A 51 -7.90 -8.20 -7.12
CA GLU A 51 -9.06 -8.56 -7.92
C GLU A 51 -9.58 -7.39 -8.76
N ALA A 52 -9.58 -6.16 -8.24
CA ALA A 52 -9.95 -4.97 -9.01
C ALA A 52 -8.91 -4.67 -10.12
N ALA A 53 -7.62 -4.82 -9.83
CA ALA A 53 -6.57 -4.67 -10.82
C ALA A 53 -6.69 -5.72 -11.93
N VAL A 54 -6.98 -6.98 -11.59
CA VAL A 54 -7.24 -8.04 -12.57
C VAL A 54 -8.49 -7.74 -13.40
N GLN A 55 -9.56 -7.22 -12.81
CA GLN A 55 -10.76 -6.83 -13.54
C GLN A 55 -10.50 -5.67 -14.52
N CYS A 56 -9.72 -4.68 -14.12
CA CYS A 56 -9.43 -3.50 -14.94
C CYS A 56 -8.41 -3.76 -16.06
N TYR A 57 -7.39 -4.58 -15.79
CA TYR A 57 -6.22 -4.72 -16.67
C TYR A 57 -6.03 -6.14 -17.22
N GLY A 58 -6.73 -7.15 -16.71
CA GLY A 58 -6.55 -8.56 -17.07
C GLY A 58 -5.42 -9.23 -16.28
N SER A 59 -5.61 -10.51 -15.94
CA SER A 59 -4.67 -11.28 -15.09
C SER A 59 -3.26 -11.37 -15.66
N ASP A 60 -3.12 -11.38 -16.98
CA ASP A 60 -1.82 -11.47 -17.65
C ASP A 60 -1.01 -10.19 -17.57
N ASN A 61 -1.64 -9.07 -17.22
CA ASN A 61 -0.99 -7.76 -17.11
C ASN A 61 -0.66 -7.38 -15.65
N ILE A 62 -1.00 -8.22 -14.67
CA ILE A 62 -0.79 -7.95 -13.25
C ILE A 62 0.34 -8.81 -12.68
N GLU A 63 1.25 -8.18 -11.94
CA GLU A 63 2.23 -8.84 -11.07
C GLU A 63 1.94 -8.47 -9.63
N VAL A 64 2.03 -9.45 -8.72
CA VAL A 64 1.81 -9.21 -7.29
C VAL A 64 3.05 -9.63 -6.53
N TYR A 65 3.77 -8.65 -5.97
CA TYR A 65 4.89 -8.88 -5.06
C TYR A 65 4.36 -9.00 -3.63
N HIS A 66 4.87 -9.95 -2.85
CA HIS A 66 4.36 -10.16 -1.49
C HIS A 66 5.37 -10.83 -0.57
N ALA A 67 5.17 -10.63 0.73
CA ALA A 67 5.93 -11.26 1.80
C ALA A 67 5.12 -11.29 3.10
N TYR A 68 5.31 -12.34 3.89
CA TYR A 68 5.07 -12.28 5.33
C TYR A 68 6.29 -11.68 6.01
N TYR A 69 6.13 -11.04 7.16
CA TYR A 69 7.26 -10.48 7.90
C TYR A 69 7.01 -10.53 9.40
N LYS A 70 8.06 -10.34 10.20
CA LYS A 70 7.96 -10.31 11.67
C LYS A 70 8.44 -8.96 12.20
N PRO A 71 7.56 -8.13 12.78
CA PRO A 71 7.99 -6.94 13.51
C PRO A 71 9.03 -7.30 14.58
N LEU A 72 10.07 -6.49 14.71
CA LEU A 72 11.12 -6.73 15.70
C LEU A 72 10.55 -6.76 17.12
N GLU A 73 9.59 -5.89 17.40
CA GLU A 73 8.89 -5.80 18.69
C GLU A 73 8.15 -7.10 19.06
N PHE A 74 7.76 -7.90 18.07
CA PHE A 74 7.05 -9.16 18.29
C PHE A 74 8.02 -10.32 18.59
N THR A 75 9.32 -10.16 18.31
CA THR A 75 10.33 -11.17 18.65
C THR A 75 10.53 -11.27 20.17
N VAL A 76 10.68 -10.12 20.85
CA VAL A 76 10.88 -10.05 22.30
C VAL A 76 9.61 -10.43 23.06
N ALA A 77 8.44 -10.08 22.53
CA ALA A 77 7.15 -10.36 23.15
C ALA A 77 6.62 -11.79 22.88
N GLU A 78 7.40 -12.65 22.21
CA GLU A 78 7.00 -14.00 21.77
C GLU A 78 5.65 -14.05 21.04
N ARG A 79 5.28 -12.95 20.37
CA ARG A 79 4.03 -12.88 19.62
C ARG A 79 4.16 -13.59 18.30
N ASP A 80 3.08 -14.28 17.93
CA ASP A 80 2.95 -14.86 16.60
C ASP A 80 2.89 -13.74 15.56
N ALA A 81 3.91 -13.68 14.72
CA ALA A 81 4.02 -12.70 13.65
C ALA A 81 3.75 -13.31 12.28
N THR A 82 3.37 -14.59 12.19
CA THR A 82 2.92 -15.23 10.95
C THR A 82 1.71 -14.53 10.33
N GLN A 83 1.11 -13.58 11.06
CA GLN A 83 -0.05 -12.81 10.65
C GLN A 83 0.29 -11.49 9.94
N CYS A 84 1.52 -10.98 10.05
CA CYS A 84 1.89 -9.75 9.34
C CYS A 84 2.22 -10.04 7.88
N TYR A 85 1.67 -9.25 6.97
CA TYR A 85 1.72 -9.51 5.55
C TYR A 85 1.71 -8.22 4.75
N VAL A 86 2.45 -8.18 3.67
CA VAL A 86 2.48 -7.06 2.74
C VAL A 86 2.34 -7.57 1.31
N LYS A 87 1.57 -6.86 0.49
CA LYS A 87 1.53 -7.08 -0.95
C LYS A 87 1.49 -5.79 -1.75
N MET A 88 2.08 -5.84 -2.93
CA MET A 88 2.13 -4.79 -3.92
C MET A 88 1.57 -5.29 -5.24
N VAL A 89 0.62 -4.56 -5.79
CA VAL A 89 -0.02 -4.86 -7.07
C VAL A 89 0.58 -3.93 -8.11
N CYS A 90 1.19 -4.50 -9.15
CA CYS A 90 1.87 -3.75 -10.21
C CYS A 90 1.36 -4.16 -11.59
N LEU A 91 1.47 -3.26 -12.56
CA LEU A 91 1.44 -3.64 -13.98
C LEU A 91 2.70 -4.46 -14.34
N ARG A 92 2.58 -5.38 -15.29
CA ARG A 92 3.69 -6.20 -15.83
C ARG A 92 4.48 -5.53 -16.96
N GLU A 93 3.96 -4.44 -17.50
CA GLU A 93 4.68 -3.68 -18.53
C GLU A 93 6.00 -3.11 -17.98
N ARG A 94 6.85 -2.64 -18.88
CA ARG A 94 8.25 -2.26 -18.58
C ARG A 94 8.40 -1.29 -17.39
N GLU A 95 7.47 -0.35 -17.23
CA GLU A 95 7.54 0.64 -16.16
C GLU A 95 7.12 0.06 -14.81
N GLN A 96 6.35 -1.03 -14.77
CA GLN A 96 5.84 -1.68 -13.56
C GLN A 96 5.24 -0.69 -12.55
N ARG A 97 4.31 0.15 -13.04
CA ARG A 97 3.58 1.09 -12.19
C ARG A 97 2.88 0.35 -11.05
N ILE A 98 3.00 0.90 -9.85
CA ILE A 98 2.31 0.39 -8.66
C ILE A 98 0.84 0.86 -8.73
N LEU A 99 -0.08 -0.10 -8.75
CA LEU A 99 -1.52 0.11 -8.78
C LEU A 99 -2.15 0.05 -7.39
N GLY A 100 -1.53 -0.70 -6.48
CA GLY A 100 -2.03 -0.85 -5.12
C GLY A 100 -0.96 -1.35 -4.16
N LEU A 101 -1.09 -0.96 -2.90
CA LEU A 101 -0.26 -1.41 -1.80
C LEU A 101 -1.15 -1.76 -0.62
N HIS A 102 -0.89 -2.91 -0.02
CA HIS A 102 -1.65 -3.47 1.09
C HIS A 102 -0.69 -3.95 2.16
N PHE A 103 -0.98 -3.58 3.40
CA PHE A 103 -0.10 -3.81 4.53
C PHE A 103 -0.92 -4.24 5.75
N ILE A 104 -0.56 -5.37 6.33
CA ILE A 104 -1.18 -5.94 7.53
C ILE A 104 -0.08 -6.02 8.59
N GLY A 105 -0.22 -5.24 9.66
CA GLY A 105 0.78 -5.14 10.71
C GLY A 105 0.58 -3.95 11.64
N PRO A 106 1.49 -3.77 12.61
CA PRO A 106 1.41 -2.62 13.52
C PRO A 106 1.62 -1.30 12.76
N ASN A 107 0.90 -0.26 13.16
CA ASN A 107 0.98 1.09 12.60
C ASN A 107 0.73 1.14 11.08
N ALA A 108 -0.19 0.32 10.57
CA ALA A 108 -0.46 0.20 9.14
C ALA A 108 -0.90 1.53 8.52
N GLY A 109 -1.63 2.36 9.28
CA GLY A 109 -2.02 3.70 8.84
C GLY A 109 -0.83 4.63 8.59
N GLU A 110 0.13 4.64 9.51
CA GLU A 110 1.36 5.45 9.39
C GLU A 110 2.20 5.02 8.19
N VAL A 111 2.34 3.70 7.99
CA VAL A 111 3.08 3.14 6.85
C VAL A 111 2.42 3.54 5.54
N ILE A 112 1.11 3.26 5.39
CA ILE A 112 0.40 3.49 4.13
C ILE A 112 0.28 4.96 3.78
N GLN A 113 0.16 5.85 4.78
CA GLN A 113 0.07 7.29 4.55
C GLN A 113 1.28 7.83 3.77
N GLY A 114 2.49 7.34 4.05
CA GLY A 114 3.71 7.73 3.33
C GLY A 114 3.73 7.22 1.88
N PHE A 115 3.40 5.93 1.68
CA PHE A 115 3.41 5.33 0.34
C PHE A 115 2.27 5.83 -0.56
N ALA A 116 1.17 6.31 0.02
CA ALA A 116 0.05 6.88 -0.74
C ALA A 116 0.48 8.07 -1.60
N LEU A 117 1.38 8.93 -1.09
CA LEU A 117 1.95 10.03 -1.88
C LEU A 117 2.75 9.48 -3.08
N GLY A 118 3.60 8.49 -2.85
CA GLY A 118 4.40 7.86 -3.92
C GLY A 118 3.53 7.28 -5.02
N ILE A 119 2.48 6.53 -4.66
CA ILE A 119 1.53 5.94 -5.63
C ILE A 119 0.78 7.04 -6.39
N LYS A 120 0.38 8.12 -5.70
CA LYS A 120 -0.24 9.28 -6.35
C LYS A 120 0.70 9.99 -7.33
N CYS A 121 2.00 10.00 -7.06
CA CYS A 121 3.04 10.50 -7.96
C CYS A 121 3.45 9.50 -9.07
N GLY A 122 2.78 8.35 -9.20
CA GLY A 122 3.08 7.36 -10.23
C GLY A 122 4.29 6.48 -9.93
N ALA A 123 4.56 6.20 -8.65
CA ALA A 123 5.64 5.33 -8.25
C ALA A 123 5.63 3.97 -8.97
N THR A 124 6.82 3.50 -9.31
CA THR A 124 7.04 2.21 -9.96
C THR A 124 7.81 1.24 -9.07
N TYR A 125 7.64 -0.07 -9.31
CA TYR A 125 8.40 -1.09 -8.59
C TYR A 125 9.92 -0.86 -8.68
N PRO A 126 10.55 -0.59 -9.85
CA PRO A 126 11.97 -0.31 -9.93
C PRO A 126 12.43 0.94 -9.17
N GLN A 127 11.58 1.97 -9.05
CA GLN A 127 11.89 3.14 -8.22
C GLN A 127 11.86 2.78 -6.75
N LEU A 128 10.85 2.02 -6.32
CA LEU A 128 10.71 1.59 -4.95
C LEU A 128 11.89 0.71 -4.51
N MET A 129 12.29 -0.27 -5.32
CA MET A 129 13.41 -1.18 -5.01
C MET A 129 14.78 -0.47 -4.96
N LYS A 130 14.88 0.78 -5.42
CA LYS A 130 16.07 1.62 -5.25
C LYS A 130 16.05 2.44 -3.96
N THR A 131 14.93 2.44 -3.24
CA THR A 131 14.79 3.13 -1.95
C THR A 131 15.49 2.31 -0.87
N VAL A 132 16.33 2.98 -0.07
CA VAL A 132 16.97 2.36 1.09
C VAL A 132 15.97 2.32 2.25
N GLY A 133 15.70 1.12 2.76
CA GLY A 133 14.85 0.92 3.94
C GLY A 133 15.48 1.48 5.22
N ILE A 134 14.63 1.98 6.12
CA ILE A 134 15.04 2.40 7.46
C ILE A 134 14.99 1.16 8.37
N HIS A 135 16.09 0.83 9.02
CA HIS A 135 16.20 -0.40 9.83
C HIS A 135 16.44 -0.10 11.32
N PRO A 136 15.76 -0.80 12.26
CA PRO A 136 14.66 -1.75 12.04
C PRO A 136 13.30 -1.04 11.97
N THR A 137 12.51 -1.28 10.92
CA THR A 137 11.11 -0.81 10.84
C THR A 137 10.20 -1.82 10.14
N CYS A 138 8.90 -1.81 10.42
CA CYS A 138 7.97 -2.64 9.65
C CYS A 138 7.83 -2.16 8.19
N ALA A 139 8.01 -0.85 7.95
CA ALA A 139 7.87 -0.24 6.63
C ALA A 139 8.98 -0.65 5.65
N GLU A 140 10.18 -0.99 6.14
CA GLU A 140 11.31 -1.37 5.29
C GLU A 140 11.01 -2.65 4.48
N GLU A 141 10.10 -3.50 4.94
CA GLU A 141 9.73 -4.74 4.24
C GLU A 141 9.15 -4.47 2.85
N ILE A 142 8.52 -3.31 2.65
CA ILE A 142 8.03 -2.85 1.34
C ILE A 142 9.19 -2.63 0.35
N THR A 143 10.39 -2.30 0.84
CA THR A 143 11.60 -2.11 0.02
C THR A 143 12.35 -3.43 -0.27
N LYS A 144 11.89 -4.55 0.29
CA LYS A 144 12.51 -5.88 0.15
C LYS A 144 11.66 -6.88 -0.65
N LEU A 145 10.50 -6.45 -1.15
CA LEU A 145 9.53 -7.29 -1.86
C LEU A 145 10.08 -7.79 -3.20
N HIS A 146 10.44 -9.07 -3.30
CA HIS A 146 10.96 -9.67 -4.54
C HIS A 146 10.22 -10.93 -4.97
N ILE A 147 9.53 -11.61 -4.05
CA ILE A 147 8.74 -12.81 -4.33
C ILE A 147 7.42 -12.39 -4.98
N THR A 148 7.08 -13.02 -6.11
CA THR A 148 5.81 -12.79 -6.80
C THR A 148 4.87 -13.98 -6.65
N LYS A 149 3.57 -13.71 -6.54
CA LYS A 149 2.56 -14.79 -6.52
C LYS A 149 2.64 -15.69 -7.75
N ARG A 150 2.93 -15.10 -8.92
CA ARG A 150 3.05 -15.83 -10.20
C ARG A 150 4.21 -16.82 -10.20
N SER A 151 5.29 -16.54 -9.45
CA SER A 151 6.44 -17.43 -9.35
C SER A 151 6.13 -18.73 -8.59
N GLY A 152 5.09 -18.74 -7.75
CA GLY A 152 4.74 -19.88 -6.90
C GLY A 152 5.73 -20.13 -5.75
N LEU A 153 6.70 -19.25 -5.54
CA LEU A 153 7.65 -19.33 -4.41
C LEU A 153 6.95 -19.01 -3.09
N ASP A 154 7.46 -19.59 -2.00
CA ASP A 154 6.95 -19.35 -0.65
C ASP A 154 7.31 -17.94 -0.18
N ALA A 155 6.30 -17.16 0.21
CA ALA A 155 6.45 -15.78 0.66
C ALA A 155 6.71 -15.65 2.17
N THR A 156 6.82 -16.76 2.91
CA THR A 156 7.20 -16.72 4.31
C THR A 156 8.68 -16.41 4.48
N VAL A 157 8.99 -15.46 5.38
CA VAL A 157 10.37 -15.16 5.76
C VAL A 157 10.91 -16.32 6.60
N THR A 158 11.71 -17.17 5.98
CA THR A 158 12.62 -18.07 6.70
C THR A 158 13.75 -17.22 7.27
N GLY A 159 13.79 -17.07 8.59
CA GLY A 159 14.65 -16.10 9.27
C GLY A 159 16.16 -16.20 8.99
N CYS A 160 16.80 -15.05 9.18
CA CYS A 160 18.22 -14.73 9.35
C CYS A 160 19.17 -14.95 8.15
N GLY A 161 19.30 -13.90 7.35
CA GLY A 161 20.58 -13.44 6.79
C GLY A 161 20.84 -12.01 7.25
#